data_AF-A0A926R2N5-F1
#
_entry.id   AF-A0A926R2N5-F1
#
_cell.length_a   1.000
_cell.length_b   1.000
_cell.length_c   1.000
_cell.angle_alpha   90.00
_cell.angle_beta   90.00
_cell.angle_gamma   90.00
#
_symmetry.space_group_name_H-M   'P 1'
#
loop_
_entity.id
_entity.type
_entity.pdbx_description
1 polymer ?
#
loop_
_entity_poly.entity_id
_entity_poly.type
_entity_poly.pdbx_seq_one_letter_code
_entity_poly.pdbx_strand_id
1 'polypeptide(L)'
;MTTNLDPTTAARRAGGWVIGTFHGGHDGTHVVAIATRDDSAPLPYGWECSCGIGQRFADEGGMRASAWRHVHPPRWRAWARRAPILRRLVQPTARLQHSRTA
;
A
#
# COMPACT_ATOMS: atom_id res chain seq x y z
N MET A 1 -5.90 9.51 -27.80
CA MET A 1 -4.44 9.34 -27.76
C MET A 1 -4.02 9.28 -26.30
N THR A 2 -3.91 8.08 -25.74
CA THR A 2 -3.37 7.89 -24.39
C THR A 2 -1.86 7.93 -24.55
N THR A 3 -1.22 9.04 -24.22
CA THR A 3 0.23 9.13 -24.15
C THR A 3 0.71 8.09 -23.15
N ASN A 4 1.23 6.99 -23.68
CA ASN A 4 1.92 5.93 -22.98
C ASN A 4 3.28 6.49 -22.52
N LEU A 5 3.24 7.48 -21.64
CA LEU A 5 4.43 8.01 -21.01
C LEU A 5 4.88 6.93 -20.02
N ASP A 6 6.02 6.33 -20.32
CA ASP A 6 6.70 5.41 -19.42
C ASP A 6 6.73 6.04 -18.01
N PRO A 7 6.14 5.37 -17.01
CA PRO A 7 6.07 5.83 -15.62
C PRO A 7 7.41 6.32 -15.08
N THR A 8 8.48 5.65 -15.51
CA THR A 8 9.85 5.91 -15.08
C THR A 8 10.34 7.24 -15.62
N THR A 9 10.05 7.54 -16.88
CA THR A 9 10.39 8.79 -17.55
C THR A 9 9.60 9.97 -16.97
N ALA A 10 8.31 9.78 -16.67
CA ALA A 10 7.49 10.82 -16.02
C ALA A 10 8.00 11.15 -14.60
N ALA A 11 8.30 10.13 -13.79
CA ALA A 11 8.84 10.31 -12.45
C ALA A 11 10.18 11.04 -12.47
N ARG A 12 11.10 10.65 -13.36
CA ARG A 12 12.41 11.31 -13.53
C ARG A 12 12.30 12.79 -13.88
N ARG A 13 11.37 13.16 -14.78
CA ARG A 13 11.14 14.57 -15.14
C ARG A 13 10.61 15.40 -13.98
N ALA A 14 9.88 14.80 -13.06
CA ALA A 14 9.36 15.44 -11.86
C ALA A 14 10.37 15.50 -10.70
N GLY A 15 11.63 15.09 -10.91
CA GLY A 15 12.66 15.06 -9.86
C GLY A 15 12.62 13.84 -8.94
N GLY A 16 11.75 12.87 -9.22
CA GLY A 16 11.64 11.63 -8.45
C GLY A 16 12.12 10.39 -9.21
N TRP A 17 12.12 9.23 -8.54
CA TRP A 17 12.36 7.93 -9.16
C TRP A 17 11.30 6.92 -8.74
N VAL A 18 11.03 5.95 -9.61
CA VAL A 18 10.07 4.88 -9.35
C VAL A 18 10.65 3.89 -8.35
N ILE A 19 9.90 3.61 -7.30
CA ILE A 19 10.27 2.67 -6.23
C ILE A 19 9.35 1.44 -6.17
N GLY A 20 8.31 1.40 -7.01
CA GLY A 20 7.47 0.23 -7.18
C GLY A 20 6.29 0.45 -8.10
N THR A 21 5.71 -0.65 -8.57
CA THR A 21 4.45 -0.66 -9.30
C THR A 21 3.49 -1.65 -8.64
N PHE A 22 2.21 -1.28 -8.58
CA PHE A 22 1.15 -2.06 -7.97
C PHE A 22 0.06 -2.30 -9.00
N HIS A 23 -0.17 -3.55 -9.36
CA HIS A 23 -1.18 -3.95 -10.34
C HIS A 23 -2.44 -4.44 -9.65
N GLY A 24 -3.60 -4.03 -10.12
CA GLY A 24 -4.87 -4.46 -9.55
C GLY A 24 -6.06 -4.02 -10.37
N GLY A 25 -7.18 -3.75 -9.72
CA GLY A 25 -8.38 -3.33 -10.43
C GLY A 25 -9.46 -2.74 -9.54
N HIS A 26 -10.28 -1.89 -10.16
CA HIS A 26 -11.48 -1.29 -9.58
C HIS A 26 -12.65 -1.62 -10.50
N ASP A 27 -13.77 -2.09 -9.96
CA ASP A 27 -15.03 -2.25 -10.71
C ASP A 27 -14.86 -3.00 -12.05
N GLY A 28 -14.01 -4.03 -12.07
CA GLY A 28 -13.70 -4.84 -13.26
C GLY A 28 -12.65 -4.23 -14.22
N THR A 29 -12.20 -3.01 -13.98
CA THR A 29 -11.17 -2.33 -14.77
C THR A 29 -9.78 -2.58 -14.17
N HIS A 30 -8.83 -3.04 -14.99
CA HIS A 30 -7.45 -3.19 -14.58
C HIS A 30 -6.77 -1.82 -14.41
N VAL A 31 -6.01 -1.66 -13.33
CA VAL A 31 -5.30 -0.43 -13.00
C VAL A 31 -3.88 -0.70 -12.52
N VAL A 32 -3.04 0.32 -12.67
CA VAL A 32 -1.65 0.32 -12.20
C VAL A 32 -1.42 1.56 -11.36
N ALA A 33 -0.88 1.39 -10.15
CA ALA A 33 -0.34 2.47 -9.34
C ALA A 33 1.18 2.46 -9.36
N ILE A 34 1.77 3.61 -9.64
CA ILE A 34 3.22 3.83 -9.71
C ILE A 34 3.61 4.56 -8.44
N ALA A 35 4.49 3.94 -7.65
CA ALA A 35 5.07 4.56 -6.48
C ALA A 35 6.38 5.26 -6.85
N THR A 36 6.53 6.49 -6.37
CA THR A 36 7.68 7.35 -6.60
C THR A 36 8.28 7.82 -5.28
N ARG A 37 9.58 8.12 -5.32
CA ARG A 37 10.31 8.78 -4.26
C ARG A 37 10.97 10.05 -4.79
N ASP A 38 10.84 11.13 -4.05
CA ASP A 38 11.47 12.42 -4.30
C ASP A 38 12.00 12.96 -2.97
N ASP A 39 13.32 12.86 -2.80
CA ASP A 39 14.01 13.26 -1.55
C ASP A 39 14.04 14.77 -1.32
N SER A 40 13.63 15.58 -2.31
CA SER A 40 13.53 17.04 -2.15
C SER A 40 12.19 17.48 -1.57
N ALA A 41 11.17 16.62 -1.60
CA ALA A 41 9.84 16.94 -1.12
C ALA A 41 9.68 16.73 0.40
N PRO A 42 8.88 17.56 1.10
CA PRO A 42 8.55 17.36 2.52
C PRO A 42 7.85 16.02 2.82
N LEU A 43 7.12 15.49 1.83
CA LEU A 43 6.53 14.15 1.85
C LEU A 43 7.17 13.34 0.71
N PRO A 44 8.29 12.64 0.96
CA PRO A 44 9.14 12.13 -0.11
C PRO A 44 8.54 10.94 -0.87
N TYR A 45 7.54 10.26 -0.32
CA TYR A 45 6.97 9.05 -0.93
C TYR A 45 5.59 9.33 -1.53
N GLY A 46 5.40 9.06 -2.81
CA GLY A 46 4.12 9.24 -3.51
C GLY A 46 3.68 8.00 -4.25
N TRP A 47 2.39 7.90 -4.55
CA TRP A 47 1.91 7.01 -5.61
C TRP A 47 0.81 7.68 -6.43
N GLU A 48 0.74 7.33 -7.71
CA GLU A 48 -0.33 7.73 -8.62
C GLU A 48 -0.86 6.52 -9.39
N CYS A 49 -2.18 6.39 -9.48
CA CYS A 49 -2.85 5.31 -10.19
C CYS A 49 -3.36 5.78 -11.54
N SER A 50 -3.40 4.87 -12.51
CA SER A 50 -4.01 5.06 -13.83
C SER A 50 -5.47 5.53 -13.79
N CYS A 51 -6.16 5.42 -12.66
CA CYS A 51 -7.50 5.98 -12.46
C CYS A 51 -7.52 7.48 -12.11
N GLY A 52 -6.35 8.11 -11.96
CA GLY A 52 -6.20 9.54 -11.65
C GLY A 52 -6.07 9.86 -10.15
N ILE A 53 -6.18 8.88 -9.25
CA ILE A 53 -5.99 9.09 -7.81
C ILE A 53 -4.51 8.95 -7.46
N GLY A 54 -4.03 9.80 -6.57
CA GLY A 54 -2.69 9.69 -5.99
C GLY A 54 -2.61 10.31 -4.59
N GLN A 55 -1.57 9.96 -3.85
CA GLN A 55 -1.33 10.47 -2.49
C GLN A 55 0.15 10.47 -2.14
N ARG A 56 0.55 11.36 -1.22
CA ARG A 56 1.92 11.48 -0.69
C ARG A 56 1.99 11.17 0.81
N PHE A 57 3.17 10.71 1.25
CA PHE A 57 3.45 10.17 2.57
C PHE A 57 4.85 10.56 3.03
N ALA A 58 5.04 10.64 4.35
CA ALA A 58 6.34 10.86 4.97
C ALA A 58 7.21 9.59 4.96
N ASP A 59 6.59 8.40 4.95
CA ASP A 59 7.26 7.12 5.02
C ASP A 59 6.87 6.17 3.87
N GLU A 60 7.81 5.30 3.48
CA GLU A 60 7.60 4.34 2.40
C GLU A 60 6.51 3.32 2.74
N GLY A 61 6.45 2.87 4.00
CA GLY A 61 5.54 1.82 4.44
C GLY A 61 4.07 2.22 4.27
N GLY A 62 3.72 3.42 4.72
CA GLY A 62 2.39 4.02 4.57
C GLY A 62 2.01 4.18 3.10
N MET A 63 2.95 4.64 2.27
CA MET A 63 2.76 4.74 0.83
C MET A 63 2.46 3.36 0.21
N ARG A 64 3.30 2.34 0.45
CA ARG A 64 3.10 0.99 -0.14
C ARG A 64 1.79 0.38 0.32
N ALA A 65 1.46 0.49 1.61
CA ALA A 65 0.20 0.00 2.15
C ALA A 65 -1.00 0.74 1.54
N SER A 66 -0.90 2.05 1.31
CA SER A 66 -1.95 2.82 0.65
C SER A 66 -2.13 2.43 -0.81
N ALA A 67 -1.04 2.37 -1.59
CA ALA A 67 -1.06 2.00 -3.00
C ALA A 67 -1.66 0.61 -3.20
N TRP A 68 -1.23 -0.37 -2.39
CA TRP A 68 -1.74 -1.74 -2.44
C TRP A 68 -3.25 -1.81 -2.12
N ARG A 69 -3.69 -1.11 -1.07
CA ARG A 69 -5.12 -1.06 -0.69
C ARG A 69 -5.97 -0.44 -1.78
N HIS A 70 -5.45 0.59 -2.44
CA HIS A 70 -6.14 1.27 -3.52
C HIS A 70 -6.39 0.35 -4.72
N VAL A 71 -5.36 -0.34 -5.22
CA VAL A 71 -5.50 -1.23 -6.39
C VAL A 71 -6.17 -2.57 -6.06
N HIS A 72 -6.38 -2.89 -4.77
CA HIS A 72 -7.08 -4.10 -4.34
C HIS A 72 -8.25 -3.85 -3.36
N PRO A 73 -9.26 -3.05 -3.72
CA PRO A 73 -10.33 -2.68 -2.78
C PRO A 73 -11.09 -3.89 -2.20
N PRO A 74 -11.50 -4.91 -3.00
CA PRO A 74 -12.18 -6.08 -2.46
C PRO A 74 -11.31 -6.93 -1.53
N ARG A 75 -10.01 -7.08 -1.86
CA ARG A 75 -9.06 -7.87 -1.05
C ARG A 75 -8.74 -7.16 0.26
N TRP A 76 -8.59 -5.84 0.24
CA TRP A 76 -8.48 -5.04 1.46
C TRP A 76 -9.71 -5.19 2.34
N ARG A 77 -10.93 -5.04 1.79
CA ARG A 77 -12.18 -5.23 2.56
C ARG A 77 -12.32 -6.64 3.13
N ALA A 78 -11.83 -7.66 2.42
CA ALA A 78 -11.83 -9.04 2.92
C ALA A 78 -10.80 -9.24 4.04
N TRP A 79 -9.58 -8.71 3.89
CA TRP A 79 -8.54 -8.76 4.92
C TRP A 79 -8.96 -7.97 6.17
N ALA A 80 -9.48 -6.76 6.02
CA ALA A 80 -9.94 -5.92 7.13
C ALA A 80 -11.06 -6.58 7.93
N ARG A 81 -11.93 -7.38 7.27
CA ARG A 81 -12.94 -8.21 7.95
C ARG A 81 -12.34 -9.40 8.69
N ARG A 82 -11.22 -9.96 8.22
CA ARG A 82 -10.51 -11.09 8.84
C ARG A 82 -9.53 -10.67 9.94
N ALA A 83 -8.98 -9.46 9.89
CA ALA A 83 -7.97 -9.00 10.84
C ALA A 83 -8.42 -9.06 12.31
N PRO A 84 -9.65 -8.69 12.69
CA PRO A 84 -10.13 -8.87 14.06
C PRO A 84 -10.23 -10.34 14.49
N ILE A 85 -10.67 -11.21 13.57
CA ILE A 85 -10.78 -12.67 13.81
C ILE A 85 -9.40 -13.28 14.02
N LEU A 86 -8.43 -12.90 13.18
CA LEU A 86 -7.04 -13.35 13.31
C LEU A 86 -6.38 -12.78 14.58
N ARG A 87 -6.62 -11.52 14.94
CA ARG A 87 -6.14 -10.96 16.23
C ARG A 87 -6.69 -11.73 17.43
N ARG A 88 -7.93 -12.23 17.35
CA ARG A 88 -8.55 -13.04 18.40
C ARG A 88 -7.95 -14.44 18.51
N LEU A 89 -7.54 -15.03 17.38
CA LEU A 89 -6.85 -16.33 17.33
C LEU A 89 -5.38 -16.24 17.75
N VAL A 90 -4.75 -15.09 17.58
CA VAL A 90 -3.37 -14.81 18.02
C VAL A 90 -3.35 -14.21 19.43
N GLN A 91 -4.50 -14.12 20.12
CA GLN A 91 -4.45 -13.90 21.56
C GLN A 91 -3.67 -15.07 22.17
N PRO A 92 -2.58 -14.81 22.90
CA PRO A 92 -1.85 -15.88 23.56
C PRO A 92 -2.85 -16.60 24.45
N THR A 93 -3.04 -17.90 24.18
CA THR A 93 -3.74 -18.83 25.07
C THR A 93 -3.33 -18.48 26.49
N ALA A 94 -4.34 -18.22 27.34
CA ALA A 94 -4.15 -17.81 28.72
C ALA A 94 -2.94 -18.52 29.31
N ARG A 95 -1.91 -17.74 29.64
CA ARG A 95 -0.63 -18.20 30.17
C ARG A 95 -0.94 -19.27 31.21
N LEU A 96 -0.55 -20.53 30.94
CA LEU A 96 -0.65 -21.62 31.90
C LEU A 96 -0.04 -21.11 33.21
N GLN A 97 -0.88 -20.91 34.21
CA GLN A 97 -0.44 -20.57 35.55
C GLN A 97 0.26 -21.83 36.08
N HIS A 98 1.59 -21.83 36.06
CA HIS A 98 2.33 -22.81 36.84
C HIS A 98 2.12 -22.49 38.31
N SER A 99 1.42 -23.40 39.00
CA SER A 99 1.36 -23.46 40.45
C SER A 99 2.79 -23.50 40.99
N ARG A 100 3.21 -22.46 41.71
CA ARG A 100 4.40 -22.57 42.57
C ARG A 100 4.02 -23.48 43.73
N THR A 101 4.45 -24.73 43.68
CA THR A 101 4.57 -25.57 44.86
C THR A 101 5.63 -24.97 45.78
N ALA A 102 5.24 -24.75 47.03
CA ALA A 102 6.12 -24.41 48.14
C ALA A 102 6.79 -25.69 48.68
#